data_AF-A0A4S2VAA8-F1
#
_entry.id   AF-A0A4S2VAA8-F1
#
_cell.length_a   1.000
_cell.length_b   1.000
_cell.length_c   1.000
_cell.angle_alpha   90.00
_cell.angle_beta   90.00
_cell.angle_gamma   90.00
#
_symmetry.space_group_name_H-M   'P 1'
#
loop_
_entity.id
_entity.type
_entity.pdbx_description
1 polymer ?
#
loop_
_entity_poly.entity_id
_entity_poly.type
_entity_poly.pdbx_seq_one_letter_code
_entity_poly.pdbx_strand_id
1 'polypeptide(L)' 'MSTPRIPPGETPPAEGSISSAHPERGDGGVWEHPRVFLTLIVIGAALVAAFFVARIAGW' A
#
# COMPACT_ATOMS: atom_id res chain seq x y z
N MET A 1 -21.72 31.10 -27.43
CA MET A 1 -21.51 29.92 -28.30
C MET A 1 -21.41 28.70 -27.40
N SER A 2 -22.27 27.70 -27.57
CA SER A 2 -22.18 26.43 -26.83
C SER A 2 -21.29 25.45 -27.60
N THR A 3 -20.35 24.82 -26.91
CA THR A 3 -19.48 23.80 -27.50
C THR A 3 -20.31 22.55 -27.84
N PRO A 4 -20.15 21.95 -29.04
CA PRO A 4 -20.80 20.70 -29.38
C PRO A 4 -20.42 19.60 -28.39
N ARG A 5 -21.40 18.82 -27.91
CA ARG A 5 -21.14 17.64 -27.07
C ARG A 5 -20.69 16.48 -27.96
N ILE A 6 -19.39 16.23 -27.97
CA ILE A 6 -18.81 15.03 -28.59
C ILE A 6 -18.95 13.90 -27.55
N PRO A 7 -19.62 12.77 -27.87
CA PRO A 7 -19.70 11.64 -26.95
C PRO A 7 -18.28 11.08 -26.71
N PRO A 8 -17.96 10.66 -25.47
CA PRO A 8 -16.65 10.07 -25.18
C PRO A 8 -16.47 8.81 -26.04
N GLY A 9 -15.39 8.77 -26.82
CA GLY A 9 -14.97 7.57 -27.54
C GLY A 9 -14.39 6.52 -26.59
N GLU A 10 -14.17 5.31 -27.07
CA GLU A 10 -13.40 4.32 -26.29
C GLU A 10 -11.99 4.84 -26.01
N THR A 11 -11.49 4.56 -24.81
CA THR A 11 -10.09 4.86 -24.46
C THR A 11 -9.19 4.23 -25.52
N PRO A 12 -8.34 5.01 -26.22
CA PRO A 12 -7.43 4.45 -27.21
C PRO A 12 -6.62 3.30 -26.59
N PRO A 13 -6.28 2.25 -27.34
CA PRO A 13 -5.58 1.06 -26.83
C PRO A 13 -4.29 1.37 -26.05
N ALA A 14 -3.70 2.56 -26.25
CA ALA A 14 -2.47 3.01 -25.64
C ALA A 14 -2.65 4.03 -24.47
N GLU A 15 -3.87 4.50 -24.17
CA GLU A 15 -4.13 5.50 -23.13
C GLU A 15 -4.56 4.89 -21.78
N GLY A 16 -4.79 3.58 -21.72
CA GLY A 16 -5.14 2.89 -20.48
C GLY A 16 -4.04 2.90 -19.40
N SER A 17 -2.79 3.19 -19.78
CA SER A 17 -1.67 3.35 -18.87
C SER A 17 -0.76 4.48 -19.33
N ILE A 18 -0.96 5.68 -18.77
CA ILE A 18 0.02 6.79 -18.87
C ILE A 18 1.30 6.52 -18.08
N SER A 19 1.31 5.47 -17.26
CA SER A 19 2.51 4.99 -16.60
C SER A 19 3.28 4.13 -17.60
N SER A 20 4.55 4.48 -17.82
CA SER A 20 5.51 3.49 -18.33
C SER A 20 5.47 2.26 -17.42
N ALA A 21 5.77 1.09 -17.99
CA ALA A 21 5.93 -0.11 -17.18
C ALA A 21 6.91 0.20 -16.05
N HIS A 22 6.45 0.15 -14.80
CA HIS A 22 7.33 0.35 -13.66
C HIS A 22 8.39 -0.74 -13.74
N PRO A 23 9.68 -0.40 -13.80
CA PRO A 23 10.72 -1.42 -13.77
C PRO A 23 10.54 -2.19 -12.46
N GLU A 24 10.13 -3.44 -12.57
CA GLU A 24 10.01 -4.32 -11.41
C GLU A 24 11.42 -4.50 -10.84
N ARG A 25 11.53 -4.30 -9.53
CA ARG A 25 12.81 -4.50 -8.86
C ARG A 25 13.00 -6.00 -8.71
N GLY A 26 14.19 -6.51 -9.04
CA GLY A 26 14.47 -7.94 -8.93
C GLY A 26 14.44 -8.51 -7.50
N ASP A 27 14.36 -7.65 -6.48
CA ASP A 27 14.13 -8.02 -5.08
C ASP A 27 12.63 -7.96 -4.67
N GLY A 28 11.73 -7.62 -5.61
CA GLY A 28 10.32 -7.34 -5.37
C GLY A 28 10.13 -5.98 -4.70
N GLY A 29 10.83 -5.74 -3.59
CA GLY A 29 10.62 -4.58 -2.74
C GLY A 29 9.97 -4.97 -1.41
N VAL A 30 9.59 -3.96 -0.62
CA VAL A 30 9.09 -4.22 0.75
C VAL A 30 7.74 -4.94 0.75
N TRP A 31 6.93 -4.77 -0.29
CA TRP A 31 5.55 -5.27 -0.37
C TRP A 31 5.49 -6.78 -0.65
N GLU A 32 6.57 -7.35 -1.20
CA GLU A 32 6.77 -8.76 -1.48
C GLU A 32 7.23 -9.55 -0.25
N HIS A 33 7.44 -8.87 0.88
CA HIS A 33 7.89 -9.47 2.13
C HIS A 33 6.80 -9.45 3.21
N PRO A 34 5.71 -10.24 3.07
CA PRO A 34 4.58 -10.23 4.01
C PRO A 34 5.00 -10.56 5.45
N ARG A 35 6.08 -11.33 5.62
CA ARG A 35 6.67 -11.67 6.92
C ARG A 35 7.23 -10.46 7.66
N VAL A 36 7.78 -9.47 6.96
CA VAL A 36 8.30 -8.25 7.58
C VAL A 36 7.16 -7.47 8.25
N PHE A 37 6.05 -7.28 7.53
CA PHE A 37 4.87 -6.61 8.09
C PHE A 37 4.26 -7.40 9.24
N LEU A 38 4.11 -8.72 9.09
CA LEU A 38 3.61 -9.57 10.18
C LEU A 38 4.47 -9.43 11.43
N THR A 39 5.80 -9.43 11.26
CA THR A 39 6.76 -9.26 12.37
C THR A 39 6.59 -7.91 13.05
N LEU A 40 6.46 -6.82 12.28
CA LEU A 40 6.22 -5.47 12.82
C LEU A 40 4.90 -5.38 13.61
N ILE A 41 3.83 -6.00 13.11
CA ILE A 41 2.53 -6.05 13.79
C ILE A 41 2.65 -6.81 15.11
N VAL A 42 3.26 -8.00 15.10
CA VAL A 42 3.44 -8.82 16.31
C VAL A 42 4.29 -8.09 17.35
N ILE A 43 5.39 -7.46 16.94
CA ILE A 43 6.24 -6.69 17.84
C ILE A 43 5.46 -5.50 18.43
N GLY A 44 4.76 -4.73 17.60
CA GLY A 44 3.94 -3.60 18.07
C GLY A 44 2.87 -4.03 19.07
N ALA A 45 2.16 -5.12 18.78
CA ALA A 45 1.17 -5.68 19.69
C ALA A 45 1.80 -6.15 21.02
N ALA A 46 2.97 -6.81 20.97
CA ALA A 46 3.69 -7.26 22.15
C ALA A 46 4.15 -6.09 23.03
N LEU A 47 4.63 -4.99 22.44
CA LEU A 47 5.03 -3.78 23.17
C LEU A 47 3.85 -3.13 23.89
N VAL A 48 2.70 -3.02 23.22
CA VAL A 48 1.47 -2.49 23.83
C VAL A 48 1.00 -3.41 24.97
N ALA A 49 0.98 -4.72 24.74
CA ALA A 49 0.64 -5.68 25.78
C ALA A 49 1.59 -5.57 27.00
N ALA A 50 2.90 -5.49 26.75
CA ALA A 50 3.91 -5.34 27.79
C ALA A 50 3.71 -4.05 28.61
N PHE A 51 3.35 -2.93 27.97
CA PHE A 51 3.00 -1.69 28.67
C PHE A 51 1.85 -1.90 29.66
N PHE A 52 0.77 -2.56 29.24
CA PHE A 52 -0.35 -2.84 30.14
C PHE A 52 0.01 -3.84 31.24
N VAL A 53 0.81 -4.86 30.93
CA VAL A 53 1.33 -5.80 31.95
C VAL A 53 2.14 -5.04 33.00
N ALA A 54 3.09 -4.18 32.59
CA ALA A 54 3.87 -3.36 33.51
C ALA A 54 2.96 -2.46 34.37
N ARG A 55 1.97 -1.82 33.73
CA ARG A 55 1.00 -0.96 34.41
C ARG A 55 0.14 -1.69 35.46
N ILE A 56 -0.24 -2.95 35.18
CA ILE A 56 -0.97 -3.81 36.11
C ILE A 56 -0.06 -4.29 37.25
N ALA A 57 1.20 -4.59 36.94
CA ALA A 57 2.20 -5.02 37.92
C ALA A 57 2.67 -3.88 38.86
N GLY A 58 2.26 -2.64 38.61
CA GLY A 58 2.59 -1.47 39.45
C GLY A 58 3.98 -0.86 39.17
N TRP A 59 4.52 -1.12 37.98
CA TRP A 59 5.76 -0.51 37.47
C TRP A 59 5.46 0.82 36.78
#